data_AF-A0A9X2C2D6-F1
#
_entry.id   AF-A0A9X2C2D6-F1
#
_cell.length_a   1.000
_cell.length_b   1.000
_cell.length_c   1.000
_cell.angle_alpha   90.00
_cell.angle_beta   90.00
_cell.angle_gamma   90.00
#
_symmetry.space_group_name_H-M   'P 1'
#
loop_
_entity.id
_entity.type
_entity.pdbx_description
1 polymer ?
#
loop_
_entity_poly.entity_id
_entity_poly.type
_entity_poly.pdbx_seq_one_letter_code
_entity_poly.pdbx_strand_id
1 'polypeptide(L)'
;MIALAGGLLAALGILAGALLAAAPFGLVAAEPGLSLWILFPLLTIAGWFLLVVSDLDPLRGTATRFVATPLLALALLAAVGLVLAGAGLVAVHGVAATMSLCYVLVVGGVLGATGTAAYSRKAGPPPTF
;
A
#
# COMPACT_ATOMS: atom_id res chain seq x y z
N MET A 1 2.19 -21.25 -8.83
CA MET A 1 3.08 -21.22 -7.65
C MET A 1 3.64 -19.81 -7.42
N ILE A 2 4.41 -19.25 -8.36
CA ILE A 2 5.05 -17.91 -8.19
C ILE A 2 4.01 -16.79 -8.03
N ALA A 3 2.94 -16.77 -8.85
CA ALA A 3 1.86 -15.78 -8.71
C ALA A 3 1.12 -15.85 -7.37
N LEU A 4 0.90 -17.07 -6.85
CA LEU A 4 0.27 -17.31 -5.55
C LEU A 4 1.15 -16.80 -4.41
N ALA A 5 2.45 -17.07 -4.47
CA ALA A 5 3.42 -16.55 -3.50
C ALA A 5 3.51 -15.01 -3.57
N GLY A 6 3.55 -14.43 -4.77
CA GLY A 6 3.55 -12.98 -4.97
C GLY A 6 2.30 -12.30 -4.43
N GLY A 7 1.12 -12.89 -4.68
CA GLY A 7 -0.15 -12.42 -4.13
C GLY A 7 -0.19 -12.48 -2.60
N LEU A 8 0.27 -13.57 -2.01
CA LEU A 8 0.34 -13.72 -0.55
C LEU A 8 1.31 -12.72 0.07
N LEU A 9 2.49 -12.52 -0.52
CA LEU A 9 3.44 -11.51 -0.07
C LEU A 9 2.85 -10.10 -0.15
N ALA A 10 2.20 -9.75 -1.27
CA ALA A 10 1.56 -8.45 -1.42
C ALA A 10 0.45 -8.22 -0.38
N ALA A 11 -0.36 -9.26 -0.10
CA ALA A 11 -1.41 -9.20 0.92
C ALA A 11 -0.83 -9.00 2.33
N LEU A 12 0.26 -9.69 2.67
CA LEU A 12 0.96 -9.52 3.95
C LEU A 12 1.60 -8.13 4.07
N GLY A 13 2.13 -7.58 2.97
CA GLY A 13 2.60 -6.19 2.91
C GLY A 13 1.46 -5.21 3.22
N ILE A 14 0.33 -5.31 2.50
CA ILE A 14 -0.85 -4.47 2.74
C ILE A 14 -1.33 -4.58 4.19
N LEU A 15 -1.37 -5.79 4.75
CA LEU A 15 -1.72 -6.02 6.15
C LEU A 15 -0.76 -5.29 7.11
N ALA A 16 0.55 -5.34 6.86
CA ALA A 16 1.53 -4.61 7.66
C ALA A 16 1.30 -3.09 7.60
N GLY A 17 1.03 -2.54 6.42
CA GLY A 17 0.69 -1.12 6.24
C GLY A 17 -0.61 -0.73 6.95
N ALA A 18 -1.63 -1.60 6.92
CA ALA A 18 -2.88 -1.40 7.64
C ALA A 18 -2.69 -1.40 9.16
N LEU A 19 -1.86 -2.30 9.69
CA LEU A 19 -1.53 -2.32 11.12
C LEU A 19 -0.75 -1.06 11.55
N LEU A 20 0.19 -0.59 10.72
CA LEU A 20 0.90 0.68 10.93
C LEU A 20 -0.06 1.88 10.96
N ALA A 21 -1.04 1.90 10.06
CA ALA A 21 -2.06 2.95 10.00
C ALA A 21 -3.08 2.85 11.14
N ALA A 22 -3.36 1.65 11.65
CA ALA A 22 -4.32 1.40 12.73
C ALA A 22 -3.73 1.67 14.13
N ALA A 23 -2.42 1.45 14.31
CA ALA A 23 -1.69 1.73 15.54
C ALA A 23 -1.94 3.13 16.16
N PRO A 24 -1.86 4.26 15.42
CA PRO A 24 -2.08 5.60 15.99
C PRO A 24 -3.50 5.83 16.55
N PHE A 25 -4.46 4.99 16.19
CA PHE A 25 -5.85 5.07 16.67
C PHE A 25 -6.12 4.15 17.87
N GLY A 26 -5.10 3.46 18.40
CA GLY A 26 -5.26 2.52 19.52
C GLY A 26 -5.98 1.22 19.14
N LEU A 27 -6.12 0.94 17.84
CA LEU A 27 -6.78 -0.27 17.33
C LEU A 27 -5.88 -1.51 17.41
N VAL A 28 -4.62 -1.35 17.81
CA VAL A 28 -3.63 -2.43 17.94
C VAL A 28 -3.04 -2.36 19.34
N ALA A 29 -2.97 -3.51 20.02
CA ALA A 29 -2.54 -3.61 21.41
C ALA A 29 -1.03 -3.36 21.63
N ALA A 30 -0.23 -3.34 20.57
CA ALA A 30 1.23 -3.19 20.61
C ALA A 30 1.70 -2.01 19.76
N GLU A 31 2.73 -1.30 20.25
CA GLU A 31 3.40 -0.28 19.45
C GLU A 31 4.01 -0.90 18.18
N PRO A 32 3.88 -0.23 17.02
CA PRO A 32 4.38 -0.76 15.77
C PRO A 32 5.90 -0.82 15.79
N GLY A 33 6.43 -2.04 15.98
CA GLY A 33 7.86 -2.31 16.01
C GLY A 33 8.51 -2.13 14.64
N LEU A 34 9.84 -1.97 14.65
CA LEU A 34 10.71 -1.77 13.47
C LEU A 34 10.50 -2.84 12.38
N SER A 35 10.06 -4.04 12.78
CA SER A 35 9.68 -5.12 11.87
C SER A 35 8.57 -4.71 10.90
N LEU A 36 7.47 -4.10 11.36
CA LEU A 36 6.35 -3.68 10.50
C LEU A 36 6.78 -2.61 9.49
N TRP A 37 7.64 -1.68 9.93
CA TRP A 37 8.22 -0.63 9.08
C TRP A 37 9.02 -1.19 7.91
N ILE A 38 9.77 -2.28 8.12
CA ILE A 38 10.57 -2.92 7.05
C ILE A 38 9.71 -3.90 6.24
N LEU A 39 8.87 -4.69 6.90
CA LEU A 39 8.04 -5.71 6.25
C LEU A 39 7.04 -5.09 5.28
N PHE A 40 6.46 -3.92 5.61
CA PHE A 40 5.51 -3.25 4.73
C PHE A 40 6.06 -2.99 3.32
N PRO A 41 7.11 -2.18 3.12
CA PRO A 41 7.65 -1.93 1.78
C PRO A 41 8.23 -3.20 1.17
N LEU A 42 8.94 -4.02 1.96
CA LEU A 42 9.69 -5.17 1.45
C LEU A 42 8.74 -6.22 0.88
N LEU A 43 7.71 -6.62 1.63
CA LEU A 43 6.73 -7.60 1.18
C LEU A 43 5.88 -7.07 0.02
N THR A 44 5.52 -5.78 0.07
CA THR A 44 4.74 -5.14 -1.01
C THR A 44 5.54 -5.11 -2.32
N ILE A 45 6.79 -4.69 -2.29
CA ILE A 45 7.66 -4.63 -3.47
C ILE A 45 7.98 -6.03 -3.98
N ALA A 46 8.38 -6.95 -3.10
CA ALA A 46 8.70 -8.32 -3.48
C ALA A 46 7.47 -9.06 -4.05
N GLY A 47 6.31 -8.91 -3.42
CA GLY A 47 5.05 -9.47 -3.89
C GLY A 47 4.66 -8.91 -5.26
N TRP A 48 4.79 -7.59 -5.45
CA TRP A 48 4.55 -6.93 -6.73
C TRP A 48 5.49 -7.42 -7.83
N PHE A 49 6.80 -7.52 -7.55
CA PHE A 49 7.78 -8.04 -8.49
C PHE A 49 7.48 -9.49 -8.90
N LEU A 50 7.19 -10.36 -7.92
CA LEU A 50 6.84 -11.74 -8.18
C LEU A 50 5.58 -11.84 -9.04
N LEU A 51 4.56 -11.02 -8.79
CA LEU A 51 3.35 -10.97 -9.62
C LEU A 51 3.65 -10.52 -11.05
N VAL A 52 4.50 -9.50 -11.24
CA VAL A 52 4.90 -9.01 -12.57
C VAL A 52 5.73 -10.05 -13.34
N VAL A 53 6.64 -10.75 -12.67
CA VAL A 53 7.54 -11.75 -13.27
C VAL A 53 6.82 -13.07 -13.53
N SER A 54 5.79 -13.40 -12.76
CA SER A 54 4.99 -14.62 -12.94
C SER A 54 4.16 -14.65 -14.22
N ASP A 55 4.01 -13.51 -14.91
CA ASP A 55 2.93 -13.34 -15.87
C ASP A 55 3.33 -13.58 -17.34
N LEU A 56 2.85 -14.73 -17.83
CA LEU A 56 2.66 -15.18 -19.22
C LEU A 56 1.34 -14.61 -19.82
N ASP A 57 1.14 -13.28 -19.88
CA ASP A 57 -0.04 -12.58 -20.49
C ASP A 57 -1.46 -13.03 -20.01
N PRO A 58 -2.59 -12.38 -20.38
CA PRO A 58 -2.94 -10.96 -20.56
C PRO A 58 -3.50 -10.31 -19.27
N LEU A 59 -3.46 -11.00 -18.13
CA LEU A 59 -4.01 -10.53 -16.83
C LEU A 59 -3.14 -9.50 -16.08
N ARG A 60 -2.01 -9.08 -16.67
CA ARG A 60 -1.04 -8.11 -16.13
C ARG A 60 -1.70 -6.85 -15.56
N GLY A 61 -2.78 -6.40 -16.19
CA GLY A 61 -3.51 -5.20 -15.78
C GLY A 61 -4.36 -5.39 -14.53
N THR A 62 -4.88 -6.58 -14.30
CA THR A 62 -5.80 -6.86 -13.18
C THR A 62 -5.02 -7.10 -11.88
N ALA A 63 -3.91 -7.84 -11.94
CA ALA A 63 -3.10 -8.15 -10.76
C ALA A 63 -2.44 -6.90 -10.15
N THR A 64 -1.92 -6.01 -11.00
CA THR A 64 -1.37 -4.71 -10.55
C THR A 64 -2.44 -3.81 -9.93
N ARG A 65 -3.67 -3.82 -10.47
CA ARG A 65 -4.80 -3.09 -9.89
C ARG A 65 -5.19 -3.61 -8.52
N PHE A 66 -5.21 -4.93 -8.32
CA PHE A 66 -5.56 -5.54 -7.03
C PHE A 66 -4.58 -5.17 -5.91
N VAL A 67 -3.31 -4.89 -6.24
CA VAL A 67 -2.31 -4.45 -5.25
C VAL A 67 -2.29 -2.92 -5.10
N ALA A 68 -2.41 -2.19 -6.21
CA ALA A 68 -2.36 -0.73 -6.18
C ALA A 68 -3.58 -0.09 -5.49
N THR A 69 -4.77 -0.64 -5.70
CA THR A 69 -6.03 -0.11 -5.13
C THR A 69 -6.01 -0.07 -3.59
N PRO A 70 -5.69 -1.17 -2.87
CA PRO A 70 -5.63 -1.14 -1.41
C PRO A 70 -4.48 -0.27 -0.87
N LEU A 71 -3.34 -0.17 -1.57
CA LEU A 71 -2.27 0.75 -1.19
C LEU A 71 -2.71 2.22 -1.26
N LEU A 72 -3.45 2.57 -2.32
CA LEU A 72 -3.98 3.92 -2.53
C LEU A 72 -5.08 4.24 -1.51
N ALA A 73 -5.94 3.26 -1.20
CA ALA A 73 -6.92 3.38 -0.13
C ALA A 73 -6.25 3.57 1.24
N LEU A 74 -5.19 2.83 1.53
CA LEU A 74 -4.39 3.00 2.76
C LEU A 74 -3.77 4.39 2.84
N ALA A 75 -3.22 4.90 1.73
CA ALA A 75 -2.66 6.24 1.68
C ALA A 75 -3.73 7.32 1.93
N LEU A 76 -4.93 7.17 1.37
CA LEU A 76 -6.06 8.05 1.62
C LEU A 76 -6.52 8.01 3.07
N LEU A 77 -6.63 6.82 3.67
CA LEU A 77 -6.96 6.67 5.08
C LEU A 77 -5.91 7.32 5.98
N ALA A 78 -4.63 7.17 5.66
CA ALA A 78 -3.55 7.84 6.38
C ALA A 78 -3.63 9.37 6.25
N ALA A 79 -3.96 9.89 5.05
CA ALA A 79 -4.17 11.32 4.82
C ALA A 79 -5.33 11.87 5.65
N VAL A 80 -6.47 11.18 5.64
CA VAL A 80 -7.64 11.54 6.46
C VAL A 80 -7.27 11.54 7.94
N GLY A 81 -6.56 10.52 8.41
CA GLY A 81 -6.06 10.44 9.78
C GLY A 81 -5.19 11.63 10.17
N LEU A 82 -4.23 12.00 9.32
CA LEU A 82 -3.35 13.16 9.50
C LEU A 82 -4.13 14.48 9.51
N VAL A 83 -5.12 14.64 8.62
CA VAL A 83 -5.97 15.85 8.57
C VAL A 83 -6.83 15.96 9.82
N LEU A 84 -7.47 14.87 10.26
CA LEU A 84 -8.28 14.85 11.47
C LEU A 84 -7.44 15.10 12.73
N ALA A 85 -6.23 14.55 12.78
CA ALA A 85 -5.28 14.81 13.86
C ALA A 85 -4.82 16.27 13.88
N GLY A 86 -4.47 16.83 12.72
CA GLY A 86 -4.08 18.24 12.59
C GLY A 86 -5.23 19.21 12.91
N ALA A 87 -6.48 18.80 12.66
CA ALA A 87 -7.67 19.55 13.05
C ALA A 87 -8.06 19.38 14.54
N GLY A 88 -7.34 18.55 15.30
CA GLY A 88 -7.66 18.26 16.70
C GLY A 88 -8.92 17.41 16.92
N LEU A 89 -9.47 16.81 15.85
CA LEU A 89 -10.68 15.99 15.89
C LEU A 89 -10.41 14.55 16.37
N VAL A 90 -9.17 14.07 16.20
CA VAL A 90 -8.73 12.74 16.65
C VAL A 90 -7.44 12.85 17.45
N ALA A 91 -7.42 12.18 18.59
CA ALA A 91 -6.26 12.10 19.45
C ALA A 91 -5.20 11.14 18.86
N VAL A 92 -4.21 11.68 18.17
CA VAL A 92 -3.00 10.94 17.76
C VAL A 92 -1.89 11.31 18.74
N HIS A 93 -1.58 10.39 19.66
CA HIS A 93 -0.59 10.64 20.71
C HIS A 93 0.79 10.11 20.31
N GLY A 94 1.77 11.01 20.24
CA GLY A 94 3.18 10.69 20.10
C GLY A 94 3.75 10.85 18.69
N VAL A 95 5.03 11.24 18.62
CA VAL A 95 5.76 11.48 17.36
C VAL A 95 5.81 10.23 16.48
N ALA A 96 5.94 9.05 17.09
CA ALA A 96 5.95 7.77 16.38
C ALA A 96 4.63 7.46 15.66
N ALA A 97 3.49 7.88 16.24
CA ALA A 97 2.16 7.68 15.68
C ALA A 97 1.96 8.55 14.42
N THR A 98 2.36 9.82 14.47
CA THR A 98 2.36 10.72 13.30
C THR A 98 3.34 10.24 12.22
N MET A 99 4.54 9.80 12.61
CA MET A 99 5.54 9.25 11.71
C MET A 99 5.03 8.02 10.96
N SER A 100 4.29 7.12 11.63
CA SER A 100 3.68 5.94 11.02
C SER A 100 2.69 6.32 9.92
N LEU A 101 1.79 7.28 10.19
CA LEU A 101 0.83 7.77 9.19
C LEU A 101 1.53 8.43 7.99
N CYS A 102 2.55 9.26 8.24
CA CYS A 102 3.36 9.85 7.18
C CYS A 102 4.05 8.78 6.34
N TYR A 103 4.57 7.73 6.98
CA TYR A 103 5.24 6.63 6.29
C TYR A 103 4.28 5.85 5.39
N VAL A 104 3.12 5.46 5.90
CA VAL A 104 2.09 4.76 5.11
C VAL A 104 1.58 5.66 3.97
N LEU A 105 1.40 6.96 4.22
CA LEU A 105 0.99 7.92 3.20
C LEU A 105 2.02 8.02 2.06
N VAL A 106 3.31 8.18 2.38
CA VAL A 106 4.37 8.29 1.36
C VAL A 106 4.55 6.98 0.62
N VAL A 107 4.73 5.87 1.33
CA VAL A 107 5.02 4.57 0.72
C VAL A 107 3.80 4.03 -0.02
N GLY A 108 2.63 4.04 0.61
CA GLY A 108 1.37 3.63 -0.01
C GLY A 108 0.96 4.54 -1.17
N GLY A 109 1.18 5.85 -1.04
CA GLY A 109 0.91 6.83 -2.07
C GLY A 109 1.81 6.66 -3.29
N VAL A 110 3.12 6.56 -3.09
CA VAL A 110 4.08 6.36 -4.20
C VAL A 110 3.87 5.00 -4.87
N LEU A 111 3.78 3.91 -4.11
CA LEU A 111 3.58 2.56 -4.69
C LEU A 111 2.20 2.41 -5.34
N GLY A 112 1.16 2.97 -4.72
CA GLY A 112 -0.19 2.99 -5.27
C GLY A 112 -0.27 3.81 -6.56
N ALA A 113 0.28 5.03 -6.57
CA ALA A 113 0.26 5.91 -7.74
C ALA A 113 1.12 5.38 -8.90
N THR A 114 2.29 4.81 -8.60
CA THR A 114 3.14 4.18 -9.62
C THR A 114 2.46 2.96 -10.24
N GLY A 115 1.80 2.14 -9.41
CA GLY A 115 1.01 1.00 -9.87
C GLY A 115 -0.17 1.40 -10.77
N THR A 116 -0.90 2.47 -10.45
CA THR A 116 -2.00 2.96 -11.29
C THR A 116 -1.52 3.67 -12.57
N ALA A 117 -0.47 4.48 -12.49
CA ALA A 117 0.09 5.18 -13.65
C ALA A 117 0.77 4.25 -14.67
N ALA A 118 1.39 3.16 -14.19
CA ALA A 118 1.95 2.12 -15.07
C ALA A 118 0.86 1.41 -15.89
N TYR A 119 -0.36 1.32 -15.36
CA TYR A 119 -1.52 0.76 -16.05
C TYR A 119 -2.11 1.74 -17.09
N SER A 120 -2.33 3.01 -16.72
CA SER A 120 -2.94 4.01 -17.62
C SER A 120 -2.17 4.20 -18.93
N ARG A 121 -0.83 4.04 -18.92
CA ARG A 121 -0.01 4.13 -20.13
C ARG A 121 -0.17 2.94 -21.09
N LYS A 122 -0.65 1.79 -20.61
CA LYS A 122 -0.81 0.58 -21.42
C LYS A 122 -2.19 0.51 -22.11
N ALA A 123 -3.16 1.30 -21.68
CA ALA A 123 -4.50 1.42 -22.25
C ALA A 123 -4.61 2.49 -23.37
N GLY A 124 -3.52 2.73 -24.11
CA GLY A 124 -3.50 3.69 -25.22
C GLY A 124 -4.55 3.39 -26.31
N PRO A 125 -4.97 4.41 -27.08
CA PRO A 125 -6.18 4.38 -27.93
C PRO A 125 -6.16 3.23 -28.95
N PRO A 126 -7.33 2.67 -29.32
CA PRO A 126 -7.42 1.58 -30.28
C PRO A 126 -6.81 1.96 -31.63
N PRO A 127 -6.22 1.01 -32.37
CA PRO A 127 -5.70 1.29 -33.71
C PRO A 127 -6.83 1.80 -34.59
N THR A 128 -6.72 3.05 -35.02
CA THR A 128 -7.59 3.65 -36.03
C THR A 128 -7.20 3.05 -37.38
N PHE A 129 -8.06 2.19 -37.93
CA PHE A 129 -8.05 1.80 -39.34
C PHE A 129 -9.09 2.64 -40.09
#